data_AF-X1AAU8-F1
#
_entry.id   AF-X1AAU8-F1
#
_cell.length_a   1.000
_cell.length_b   1.000
_cell.length_c   1.000
_cell.angle_alpha   90.00
_cell.angle_beta   90.00
_cell.angle_gamma   90.00
#
_symmetry.space_group_name_H-M   'P 1'
#
loop_
_entity.id
_entity.type
_entity.pdbx_description
1 polymer ?
#
loop_
_entity_poly.entity_id
_entity_poly.type
_entity_poly.pdbx_seq_one_letter_code
_entity_poly.pdbx_strand_id
1 'polypeptide(L)'
;MVSFLQNGTFMEHAPTMGKELSQIEVQGIRINVIDMGGQKDFRNLWTGEASTAECVIFMIDAFARERFSEARDELWKLSSIFKKKPLIILANKYDLQPVASIGEIIEALNLKDLPSFEVLPISCKTGYGIVKAFMKIYYKLTGNQLTQKTNHAKAWNHIGFSYEKLNQFDKAIDSYKIAVGFESTYASAHYNLANAYKH
;
A
#
# COMPACT_ATOMS: atom_id res chain seq x y z
N MET A 1 -6.36 2.47 -1.03
CA MET A 1 -5.27 1.94 -0.17
C MET A 1 -5.06 2.80 1.07
N VAL A 2 -4.88 4.12 0.94
CA VAL A 2 -4.63 5.02 2.08
C VAL A 2 -5.74 4.94 3.13
N SER A 3 -7.01 4.96 2.72
CA SER A 3 -8.15 4.77 3.62
C SER A 3 -8.10 3.44 4.38
N PHE A 4 -7.65 2.37 3.74
CA PHE A 4 -7.44 1.08 4.40
C PHE A 4 -6.25 1.14 5.38
N LEU A 5 -5.19 1.90 5.11
CA LEU A 5 -4.08 2.02 6.06
C LEU A 5 -4.44 2.87 7.29
N GLN A 6 -5.32 3.86 7.12
CA GLN A 6 -5.74 4.77 8.18
C GLN A 6 -6.90 4.22 9.02
N ASN A 7 -7.91 3.68 8.33
CA ASN A 7 -9.18 3.29 8.91
C ASN A 7 -9.39 1.78 8.86
N GLY A 8 -8.47 1.04 8.21
CA GLY A 8 -8.53 -0.42 8.06
C GLY A 8 -9.65 -0.97 7.21
N THR A 9 -10.53 -0.11 6.70
CA THR A 9 -11.60 -0.46 5.77
C THR A 9 -11.38 0.25 4.45
N PHE A 10 -11.84 -0.40 3.39
CA PHE A 10 -12.03 0.31 2.13
C PHE A 10 -13.12 1.35 2.32
N MET A 11 -12.77 2.60 2.05
CA MET A 11 -13.77 3.64 1.84
C MET A 11 -13.82 3.92 0.34
N GLU A 12 -15.02 3.93 -0.22
CA GLU A 12 -15.23 4.33 -1.60
C GLU A 12 -15.07 5.85 -1.67
N HIS A 13 -14.17 6.30 -2.55
CA HIS A 13 -13.92 7.73 -2.76
C HIS A 13 -14.35 8.09 -4.17
N ALA A 14 -14.94 9.28 -4.32
CA ALA A 14 -15.09 9.88 -5.64
C ALA A 14 -13.70 10.02 -6.31
N PRO A 15 -13.61 10.01 -7.65
CA PRO A 15 -12.33 10.17 -8.33
C PRO A 15 -11.57 11.41 -7.83
N THR A 16 -10.32 11.23 -7.39
CA THR A 16 -9.48 12.32 -6.89
C THR A 16 -9.21 13.33 -7.99
N MET A 17 -9.59 14.58 -7.75
CA MET A 17 -9.31 15.72 -8.62
C MET A 17 -7.98 16.34 -8.20
N GLY A 18 -6.94 16.23 -9.04
CA GLY A 18 -5.62 16.76 -8.72
C GLY A 18 -4.82 15.86 -7.77
N LYS A 19 -4.56 16.34 -6.55
CA LYS A 19 -3.77 15.62 -5.54
C LYS A 19 -4.41 15.70 -4.16
N GLU A 20 -4.23 14.64 -3.39
CA GLU A 20 -4.64 14.58 -1.98
C GLU A 20 -3.44 14.18 -1.12
N LEU A 21 -3.11 15.00 -0.11
CA LEU A 21 -2.05 14.69 0.84
C LEU A 21 -2.66 14.00 2.05
N SER A 22 -2.19 12.79 2.31
CA SER A 22 -2.51 12.02 3.51
C SER A 22 -1.24 11.73 4.29
N GLN A 23 -1.29 11.94 5.60
CA GLN A 23 -0.19 11.55 6.48
C GLN A 23 -0.54 10.24 7.17
N ILE A 24 0.37 9.28 7.11
CA ILE A 24 0.31 8.06 7.93
C ILE A 24 1.54 8.02 8.82
N GLU A 25 1.34 7.71 10.11
CA GLU A 25 2.46 7.55 11.04
C GLU A 25 2.63 6.06 11.32
N VAL A 26 3.78 5.52 10.95
CA VAL A 26 4.11 4.11 11.15
C VAL A 26 5.51 4.00 11.72
N GLN A 27 5.59 3.42 12.91
CA GLN A 27 6.82 3.30 13.67
C GLN A 27 7.52 4.64 13.97
N GLY A 28 6.74 5.67 14.32
CA GLY A 28 7.26 7.02 14.58
C GLY A 28 7.73 7.76 13.32
N ILE A 29 7.70 7.08 12.17
CA ILE A 29 8.00 7.66 10.87
C ILE A 29 6.70 8.19 10.29
N ARG A 30 6.71 9.49 9.98
CA ARG A 30 5.63 10.13 9.24
C ARG A 30 5.86 9.91 7.76
N ILE A 31 5.01 9.11 7.15
CA ILE A 31 4.99 8.89 5.71
C ILE A 31 3.92 9.81 5.14
N ASN A 32 4.37 10.72 4.28
CA ASN A 32 3.49 11.56 3.48
C ASN A 32 3.11 10.80 2.22
N VAL A 33 1.84 10.45 2.09
CA VAL A 33 1.28 9.81 0.90
C VAL A 33 0.57 10.88 0.09
N ILE A 34 0.99 11.06 -1.15
CA ILE A 34 0.34 11.95 -2.09
C ILE A 34 -0.45 11.06 -3.06
N ASP A 35 -1.76 11.05 -2.93
CA ASP A 35 -2.65 10.37 -3.88
C ASP A 35 -2.84 11.28 -5.10
N MET A 36 -2.56 10.75 -6.28
CA MET A 36 -2.56 11.51 -7.52
C MET A 36 -3.73 11.05 -8.40
N GLY A 37 -4.54 12.02 -8.83
CA GLY A 37 -5.67 11.77 -9.73
C GLY A 37 -5.23 11.05 -11.01
N GLY A 38 -5.92 9.96 -11.34
CA GLY A 38 -5.70 9.15 -12.55
C GLY A 38 -6.22 9.76 -13.85
N GLN A 39 -7.03 10.82 -13.76
CA GLN A 39 -7.61 11.50 -14.92
C GLN A 39 -6.52 12.23 -15.71
N LYS A 40 -6.64 12.22 -17.04
CA LYS A 40 -5.61 12.75 -17.95
C LYS A 40 -5.22 14.20 -17.64
N ASP A 41 -6.19 15.02 -17.24
CA ASP A 41 -6.00 16.45 -16.97
C ASP A 41 -5.07 16.73 -15.77
N PHE A 42 -4.87 15.76 -14.87
CA PHE A 42 -4.00 15.90 -13.69
C PHE A 42 -2.67 15.16 -13.80
N ARG A 43 -2.43 14.42 -14.89
CA ARG A 43 -1.19 13.63 -15.07
C ARG A 43 0.06 14.48 -15.25
N ASN A 44 -0.10 15.72 -15.70
CA ASN A 44 0.99 16.71 -15.79
C ASN A 44 1.65 17.01 -14.43
N LEU A 45 0.95 16.80 -13.31
CA LEU A 45 1.48 17.00 -11.96
C LEU A 45 2.39 15.85 -11.51
N TRP A 46 2.29 14.66 -12.11
CA TRP A 46 2.94 13.45 -11.62
C TRP A 46 4.46 13.56 -11.58
N THR A 47 5.06 14.12 -12.63
CA THR A 47 6.52 14.25 -12.72
C THR A 47 7.09 15.11 -11.60
N GLY A 48 6.39 16.20 -11.24
CA GLY A 48 6.81 17.10 -10.16
C GLY A 48 6.82 16.40 -8.80
N GLU A 49 5.71 15.77 -8.43
CA GLU A 49 5.58 15.09 -7.13
C GLU A 49 6.45 13.83 -7.05
N ALA A 50 6.55 13.04 -8.13
CA ALA A 50 7.44 11.88 -8.16
C ALA A 50 8.93 12.28 -8.07
N SER A 51 9.30 13.47 -8.54
CA SER A 51 10.69 13.97 -8.45
C SER A 51 11.11 14.31 -7.02
N THR A 52 10.17 14.61 -6.12
CA THR A 52 10.44 14.92 -4.70
C THR A 52 10.21 13.72 -3.77
N ALA A 53 9.41 12.73 -4.19
CA ALA A 53 9.12 11.53 -3.38
C ALA A 53 10.35 10.63 -3.13
N GLU A 54 10.40 9.88 -2.02
CA GLU A 54 11.50 8.93 -1.74
C GLU A 54 11.26 7.56 -2.39
N CYS A 55 9.99 7.19 -2.58
CA CYS A 55 9.53 5.96 -3.22
C CYS A 55 8.33 6.28 -4.09
N VAL A 56 8.20 5.63 -5.24
CA VAL A 56 7.03 5.76 -6.11
C VAL A 56 6.20 4.49 -6.03
N ILE A 57 4.92 4.67 -5.74
CA ILE A 57 3.92 3.60 -5.77
C ILE A 57 3.04 3.86 -6.99
N PHE A 58 3.02 2.92 -7.92
CA PHE A 58 2.18 3.01 -9.11
C PHE A 58 1.11 1.92 -9.06
N MET A 59 -0.14 2.32 -8.92
CA MET A 59 -1.25 1.39 -8.77
C MET A 59 -1.95 1.18 -10.11
N ILE A 60 -2.18 -0.08 -10.46
CA ILE A 60 -2.92 -0.48 -11.66
C ILE A 60 -4.15 -1.29 -11.28
N ASP A 61 -5.13 -1.34 -12.17
CA ASP A 61 -6.25 -2.27 -12.10
C ASP A 61 -5.86 -3.57 -12.82
N ALA A 62 -5.59 -4.64 -12.07
CA ALA A 62 -5.15 -5.91 -12.63
C ALA A 62 -6.26 -6.68 -13.37
N PHE A 63 -7.52 -6.26 -13.25
CA PHE A 63 -8.63 -6.82 -14.01
C PHE A 63 -8.75 -6.16 -15.40
N ALA A 64 -8.38 -4.87 -15.51
CA ALA A 64 -8.50 -4.05 -16.71
C ALA A 64 -7.29 -4.17 -17.66
N ARG A 65 -7.07 -5.37 -18.23
CA ARG A 65 -5.94 -5.68 -19.12
C ARG A 65 -5.85 -4.76 -20.34
N GLU A 66 -7.00 -4.34 -20.86
CA GLU A 66 -7.13 -3.42 -21.98
C GLU A 66 -6.49 -2.05 -21.72
N ARG A 67 -6.28 -1.70 -20.43
CA ARG A 67 -5.67 -0.42 -20.01
C ARG A 67 -4.18 -0.53 -19.72
N PHE A 68 -3.57 -1.71 -19.84
CA PHE A 68 -2.14 -1.87 -19.54
C PHE A 68 -1.24 -1.08 -20.48
N SER A 69 -1.61 -0.93 -21.76
CA SER A 69 -0.88 -0.07 -22.69
C SER A 69 -0.88 1.40 -22.24
N GLU A 70 -2.06 1.92 -21.86
CA GLU A 70 -2.18 3.28 -21.31
C GLU A 70 -1.34 3.43 -20.03
N ALA A 71 -1.45 2.49 -19.10
CA ALA A 71 -0.72 2.50 -17.84
C ALA A 71 0.80 2.44 -18.05
N ARG A 72 1.26 1.61 -19.00
CA ARG A 72 2.67 1.54 -19.42
C ARG A 72 3.13 2.89 -19.92
N ASP A 73 2.43 3.47 -20.88
CA ASP A 73 2.86 4.71 -21.53
C ASP A 73 2.96 5.86 -20.52
N GLU A 74 2.07 5.93 -19.53
CA GLU A 74 2.17 6.90 -18.43
C GLU A 74 3.31 6.59 -17.46
N LEU A 75 3.50 5.33 -17.07
CA LEU A 75 4.60 4.90 -16.21
C LEU A 75 5.95 5.27 -16.83
N TRP A 76 6.13 5.04 -18.13
CA TRP A 76 7.39 5.26 -18.83
C TRP A 76 7.77 6.74 -18.99
N LYS A 77 6.81 7.67 -18.90
CA LYS A 77 7.11 9.12 -18.78
C LYS A 77 7.91 9.45 -17.51
N LEU A 78 7.78 8.61 -16.47
CA LEU A 78 8.47 8.74 -15.20
C LEU A 78 9.76 7.88 -15.12
N SER A 79 10.14 7.18 -16.19
CA SER A 79 11.26 6.22 -16.20
C SER A 79 12.60 6.79 -15.73
N SER A 80 12.87 8.07 -16.01
CA SER A 80 14.07 8.76 -15.54
C SER A 80 14.17 8.85 -14.01
N ILE A 81 13.02 8.91 -13.32
CA ILE A 81 12.91 8.96 -11.86
C ILE A 81 13.28 7.60 -11.25
N PHE A 82 12.82 6.52 -11.87
CA PHE A 82 13.03 5.14 -11.38
C PHE A 82 14.49 4.68 -11.46
N LYS A 83 15.35 5.41 -12.17
CA LYS A 83 16.80 5.17 -12.15
C LYS A 83 17.43 5.39 -10.77
N LYS A 84 16.80 6.22 -9.93
CA LYS A 84 17.35 6.62 -8.62
C LYS A 84 16.47 6.22 -7.45
N LYS A 85 15.22 5.81 -7.69
CA LYS A 85 14.21 5.63 -6.66
C LYS A 85 13.50 4.29 -6.83
N PRO A 86 13.12 3.62 -5.73
CA PRO A 86 12.36 2.38 -5.80
C PRO A 86 10.97 2.63 -6.40
N LEU A 87 10.56 1.71 -7.28
CA LEU A 87 9.23 1.62 -7.84
C LEU A 87 8.50 0.39 -7.28
N ILE A 88 7.29 0.58 -6.77
CA ILE A 88 6.40 -0.50 -6.35
C ILE A 88 5.13 -0.43 -7.20
N ILE A 89 4.84 -1.49 -7.94
CA ILE A 89 3.58 -1.66 -8.66
C ILE A 89 2.59 -2.35 -7.73
N LEU A 90 1.48 -1.68 -7.44
CA LEU A 90 0.35 -2.29 -6.74
C LEU A 90 -0.69 -2.72 -7.77
N ALA A 91 -0.75 -4.03 -8.00
CA ALA A 91 -1.71 -4.61 -8.90
C ALA A 91 -3.01 -4.85 -8.13
N ASN A 92 -3.96 -3.93 -8.25
CA ASN A 92 -5.20 -3.91 -7.46
C ASN A 92 -6.30 -4.75 -8.11
N LYS A 93 -7.37 -5.03 -7.36
CA LYS A 93 -8.55 -5.82 -7.77
C LYS A 93 -8.31 -7.33 -7.93
N TYR A 94 -7.38 -7.89 -7.15
CA TYR A 94 -7.16 -9.36 -7.09
C TYR A 94 -8.33 -10.17 -6.51
N ASP A 95 -9.41 -9.50 -6.06
CA ASP A 95 -10.68 -10.14 -5.72
C ASP A 95 -11.54 -10.49 -6.94
N LEU A 96 -11.22 -9.98 -8.13
CA LEU A 96 -11.95 -10.25 -9.37
C LEU A 96 -11.31 -11.41 -10.15
N GLN A 97 -12.11 -12.11 -10.97
CA GLN A 97 -11.65 -13.18 -11.84
C GLN A 97 -12.26 -13.02 -13.25
N PRO A 98 -11.48 -13.20 -14.33
CA PRO A 98 -10.05 -13.53 -14.36
C PRO A 98 -9.16 -12.29 -14.11
N VAL A 99 -8.23 -12.38 -13.15
CA VAL A 99 -7.24 -11.30 -12.88
C VAL A 99 -5.93 -11.54 -13.63
N ALA A 100 -5.21 -10.47 -13.98
CA ALA A 100 -3.87 -10.56 -14.57
C ALA A 100 -2.87 -11.24 -13.65
N SER A 101 -2.08 -12.15 -14.22
CA SER A 101 -0.96 -12.75 -13.50
C SER A 101 0.16 -11.72 -13.32
N ILE A 102 1.02 -11.93 -12.32
CA ILE A 102 2.18 -11.04 -12.11
C ILE A 102 3.10 -11.03 -13.34
N GLY A 103 3.28 -12.19 -13.99
CA GLY A 103 4.08 -12.30 -15.23
C GLY A 103 3.49 -11.47 -16.37
N GLU A 104 2.17 -11.57 -16.57
CA GLU A 104 1.45 -10.76 -17.58
C GLU A 104 1.62 -9.25 -17.32
N ILE A 105 1.51 -8.80 -16.07
CA ILE A 105 1.69 -7.39 -15.70
C ILE A 105 3.12 -6.93 -15.98
N ILE A 106 4.12 -7.74 -15.61
CA ILE A 106 5.54 -7.43 -15.84
C ILE A 106 5.81 -7.25 -17.34
N GLU A 107 5.28 -8.13 -18.17
CA GLU A 107 5.45 -8.07 -19.62
C GLU A 107 4.68 -6.89 -20.22
N ALA A 108 3.42 -6.71 -19.87
CA ALA A 108 2.57 -5.66 -20.45
C ALA A 108 3.06 -4.24 -20.13
N LEU A 109 3.63 -4.04 -18.93
CA LEU A 109 4.22 -2.76 -18.52
C LEU A 109 5.70 -2.60 -18.88
N ASN A 110 6.30 -3.63 -19.48
CA ASN A 110 7.72 -3.70 -19.83
C ASN A 110 8.67 -3.48 -18.63
N LEU A 111 8.32 -3.98 -17.44
CA LEU A 111 9.06 -3.63 -16.21
C LEU A 111 10.50 -4.17 -16.18
N LYS A 112 10.81 -5.21 -16.97
CA LYS A 112 12.14 -5.84 -17.03
C LYS A 112 13.25 -4.87 -17.45
N ASP A 113 12.90 -3.80 -18.16
CA ASP A 113 13.83 -2.76 -18.61
C ASP A 113 14.10 -1.69 -17.54
N LEU A 114 13.41 -1.74 -16.40
CA LEU A 114 13.64 -0.85 -15.26
C LEU A 114 14.67 -1.47 -14.29
N PRO A 115 15.52 -0.65 -13.65
CA PRO A 115 16.63 -1.15 -12.84
C PRO A 115 16.18 -1.83 -11.53
N SER A 116 15.05 -1.42 -10.96
CA SER A 116 14.50 -2.02 -9.74
C SER A 116 13.00 -1.78 -9.69
N PHE A 117 12.23 -2.84 -9.48
CA PHE A 117 10.79 -2.77 -9.29
C PHE A 117 10.31 -3.92 -8.39
N GLU A 118 9.13 -3.78 -7.82
CA GLU A 118 8.44 -4.86 -7.12
C GLU A 118 6.96 -4.82 -7.50
N VAL A 119 6.37 -5.97 -7.83
CA VAL A 119 4.93 -6.09 -8.15
C VAL A 119 4.25 -6.81 -7.03
N LEU A 120 3.24 -6.18 -6.42
CA LEU A 120 2.51 -6.73 -5.29
C LEU A 120 1.02 -6.82 -5.62
N PRO A 121 0.43 -8.04 -5.59
CA PRO A 121 -0.99 -8.21 -5.78
C PRO A 121 -1.75 -7.74 -4.55
N ILE A 122 -2.74 -6.87 -4.74
CA ILE A 122 -3.59 -6.38 -3.67
C ILE A 122 -5.06 -6.40 -4.07
N SER A 123 -5.93 -6.38 -3.07
CA SER A 123 -7.32 -5.99 -3.23
C SER A 123 -7.63 -4.96 -2.17
N CYS A 124 -7.83 -3.71 -2.59
CA CYS A 124 -8.28 -2.66 -1.68
C CYS A 124 -9.63 -3.00 -1.05
N LYS A 125 -10.51 -3.71 -1.77
CA LYS A 125 -11.84 -4.08 -1.33
C LYS A 125 -11.82 -5.11 -0.19
N THR A 126 -11.02 -6.17 -0.36
CA THR A 126 -10.96 -7.25 0.63
C THR A 126 -9.92 -6.97 1.71
N GLY A 127 -8.85 -6.25 1.38
CA GLY A 127 -7.66 -6.08 2.22
C GLY A 127 -6.49 -6.97 1.80
N TYR A 128 -6.71 -7.92 0.87
CA TYR A 128 -5.68 -8.87 0.44
C TYR A 128 -4.40 -8.13 0.01
N GLY A 129 -3.25 -8.60 0.49
CA GLY A 129 -1.94 -8.06 0.12
C GLY A 129 -1.58 -6.68 0.69
N ILE A 130 -2.51 -5.93 1.29
CA ILE A 130 -2.25 -4.54 1.74
C ILE A 130 -1.18 -4.48 2.83
N VAL A 131 -1.26 -5.36 3.84
CA VAL A 131 -0.26 -5.42 4.93
C VAL A 131 1.13 -5.74 4.38
N LYS A 132 1.21 -6.72 3.46
CA LYS A 132 2.47 -7.09 2.80
C LYS A 132 3.02 -5.93 1.96
N ALA A 133 2.16 -5.24 1.22
CA ALA A 133 2.52 -4.05 0.45
C ALA A 133 3.07 -2.96 1.35
N PHE A 134 2.39 -2.68 2.46
CA PHE A 134 2.82 -1.70 3.42
C PHE A 134 4.19 -2.04 4.04
N MET A 135 4.41 -3.31 4.45
CA MET A 135 5.71 -3.75 4.96
C MET A 135 6.85 -3.57 3.95
N LYS A 136 6.57 -3.81 2.66
CA LYS A 136 7.56 -3.62 1.59
C LYS A 136 7.85 -2.15 1.35
N ILE A 137 6.84 -1.28 1.32
CA ILE A 137 7.01 0.17 1.23
C ILE A 137 7.87 0.67 2.38
N TYR A 138 7.56 0.27 3.62
CA TYR A 138 8.33 0.65 4.80
C TYR A 138 9.79 0.22 4.69
N TYR A 139 10.05 -1.04 4.29
CA TYR A 139 11.41 -1.53 4.10
C TYR A 139 12.17 -0.75 3.03
N LYS A 140 11.52 -0.39 1.91
CA LYS A 140 12.14 0.41 0.85
C LYS A 140 12.47 1.83 1.27
N LEU A 141 11.63 2.44 2.13
CA LEU A 141 11.84 3.79 2.63
C LEU A 141 12.93 3.85 3.73
N THR A 142 12.99 2.83 4.58
CA THR A 142 13.79 2.89 5.82
C THR A 142 15.02 2.00 5.82
N GLY A 143 15.09 1.02 4.91
CA GLY A 143 16.05 -0.08 4.97
C GLY A 143 15.79 -1.08 6.10
N ASN A 144 14.80 -0.84 6.96
CA ASN A 144 14.51 -1.65 8.15
C ASN A 144 13.34 -2.60 7.90
N GLN A 145 13.47 -3.83 8.39
CA GLN A 145 12.31 -4.72 8.45
C GLN A 145 11.43 -4.34 9.65
N LEU A 146 10.11 -4.33 9.42
CA LEU A 146 9.11 -4.37 10.49
C LEU A 146 9.24 -5.72 11.20
N THR A 147 10.07 -5.80 12.24
CA THR A 147 10.23 -6.99 13.06
C THR A 147 9.52 -6.82 14.41
N GLN A 148 9.31 -7.92 15.13
CA GLN A 148 8.85 -7.91 16.53
C GLN A 148 9.78 -7.17 17.51
N LYS A 149 10.92 -6.63 17.08
CA LYS A 149 11.77 -5.74 17.88
C LYS A 149 11.60 -4.27 17.54
N THR A 150 10.90 -3.96 16.46
CA THR A 150 10.71 -2.58 16.00
C THR A 150 9.56 -1.96 16.80
N ASN A 151 9.95 -1.28 17.87
CA ASN A 151 9.12 -0.86 19.00
C ASN A 151 8.10 0.23 18.65
N HIS A 152 6.94 -0.12 18.09
CA HIS A 152 5.82 0.80 17.99
C HIS A 152 4.47 0.06 17.94
N ALA A 153 3.74 0.13 19.05
CA ALA A 153 2.44 -0.49 19.23
C ALA A 153 1.38 -0.03 18.20
N LYS A 154 1.40 1.25 17.79
CA LYS A 154 0.49 1.80 16.77
C LYS A 154 0.53 1.06 15.43
N ALA A 155 1.72 0.72 14.94
CA ALA A 155 1.89 0.05 13.65
C ALA A 155 1.32 -1.37 13.67
N TRP A 156 1.64 -2.12 14.73
CA TRP A 156 1.10 -3.46 14.96
C TRP A 156 -0.41 -3.44 15.20
N ASN A 157 -0.94 -2.38 15.81
CA ASN A 157 -2.38 -2.17 15.90
C ASN A 157 -3.03 -1.92 14.54
N HIS A 158 -2.46 -1.10 13.66
CA HIS A 158 -3.00 -0.90 12.31
C HIS A 158 -2.93 -2.17 11.46
N ILE A 159 -1.86 -2.96 11.62
CA ILE A 159 -1.74 -4.29 10.99
C ILE A 159 -2.80 -5.25 11.53
N GLY A 160 -2.98 -5.30 12.86
CA GLY A 160 -4.00 -6.14 13.48
C GLY A 160 -5.40 -5.76 13.01
N PHE A 161 -5.69 -4.47 12.93
CA PHE A 161 -6.95 -3.96 12.42
C PHE A 161 -7.16 -4.33 10.95
N SER A 162 -6.11 -4.23 10.14
CA SER A 162 -6.15 -4.68 8.75
C SER A 162 -6.49 -6.17 8.63
N TYR A 163 -5.94 -7.02 9.51
CA TYR A 163 -6.26 -8.45 9.55
C TYR A 163 -7.66 -8.75 10.09
N GLU A 164 -8.15 -7.98 11.07
CA GLU A 164 -9.49 -8.13 11.62
C GLU A 164 -10.56 -7.87 10.54
N LYS A 165 -10.40 -6.80 9.75
CA LYS A 165 -11.30 -6.51 8.61
C LYS A 165 -11.23 -7.53 7.49
N LEU A 166 -10.15 -8.29 7.42
CA LEU A 166 -9.97 -9.44 6.54
C LEU A 166 -10.56 -10.74 7.10
N ASN A 167 -11.22 -10.71 8.26
CA ASN A 167 -11.65 -11.89 9.03
C ASN A 167 -10.50 -12.87 9.36
N GLN A 168 -9.26 -12.38 9.36
CA GLN A 168 -8.07 -13.15 9.75
C GLN A 168 -7.78 -12.91 11.23
N PHE A 169 -8.73 -13.30 12.09
CA PHE A 169 -8.72 -12.98 13.52
C PHE A 169 -7.47 -13.47 14.23
N ASP A 170 -6.94 -14.64 13.90
CA ASP A 170 -5.68 -15.15 14.48
C ASP A 170 -4.51 -14.18 14.24
N LYS A 171 -4.35 -13.70 13.01
CA LYS A 171 -3.29 -12.75 12.67
C LYS A 171 -3.55 -11.37 13.25
N ALA A 172 -4.82 -10.99 13.39
CA ALA A 172 -5.23 -9.76 14.05
C ALA A 172 -4.83 -9.79 15.53
N ILE A 173 -5.22 -10.86 16.24
CA ILE A 173 -4.89 -11.13 17.63
C ILE A 173 -3.37 -11.14 17.83
N ASP A 174 -2.61 -11.85 17.00
CA ASP A 174 -1.14 -11.87 17.09
C ASP A 174 -0.55 -10.48 16.95
N SER A 175 -1.04 -9.70 15.98
CA SER A 175 -0.59 -8.33 15.76
C SER A 175 -0.94 -7.41 16.93
N TYR A 176 -2.16 -7.51 17.48
CA TYR A 176 -2.57 -6.73 18.65
C TYR A 176 -1.83 -7.14 19.93
N LYS A 177 -1.55 -8.43 20.13
CA LYS A 177 -0.70 -8.92 21.23
C LYS A 177 0.70 -8.33 21.16
N ILE A 178 1.28 -8.29 19.96
CA ILE A 178 2.58 -7.64 19.75
C ILE A 178 2.46 -6.15 20.10
N ALA A 179 1.39 -5.46 19.66
CA ALA A 179 1.17 -4.06 19.99
C ALA A 179 1.09 -3.81 21.52
N VAL A 180 0.28 -4.59 22.24
CA VAL A 180 0.15 -4.52 23.70
C VAL A 180 1.48 -4.89 24.40
N GLY A 181 2.24 -5.83 23.84
CA GLY A 181 3.55 -6.22 24.37
C GLY A 181 4.58 -5.08 24.29
N PHE A 182 4.45 -4.19 23.31
CA PHE A 182 5.32 -3.00 23.18
C PHE A 182 4.84 -1.80 24.01
N GLU A 183 3.53 -1.55 24.04
CA GLU A 183 2.94 -0.45 24.81
C GLU A 183 1.75 -0.98 25.60
N SER A 184 2.00 -1.38 26.85
CA SER A 184 0.99 -2.00 27.70
C SER A 184 -0.18 -1.08 28.04
N THR A 185 -0.02 0.24 27.87
CA THR A 185 -1.07 1.25 28.09
C THR A 185 -1.81 1.65 26.82
N TYR A 186 -1.53 1.03 25.66
CA TYR A 186 -2.13 1.45 24.39
C TYR A 186 -3.59 1.03 24.27
N ALA A 187 -4.49 1.93 24.69
CA ALA A 187 -5.92 1.68 24.81
C ALA A 187 -6.56 1.13 23.52
N SER A 188 -6.18 1.65 22.35
CA SER A 188 -6.73 1.17 21.06
C SER A 188 -6.35 -0.29 20.78
N ALA A 189 -5.12 -0.71 21.10
CA ALA A 189 -4.69 -2.10 20.89
C ALA A 189 -5.40 -3.07 21.83
N HIS A 190 -5.62 -2.69 23.09
CA HIS A 190 -6.42 -3.50 24.03
C HIS A 190 -7.87 -3.61 23.60
N TYR A 191 -8.49 -2.49 23.21
CA TYR A 191 -9.86 -2.46 22.72
C TYR A 191 -10.03 -3.37 21.50
N ASN A 192 -9.12 -3.25 20.52
CA ASN A 192 -9.15 -4.05 19.31
C ASN A 192 -8.83 -5.53 19.57
N LEU A 193 -7.86 -5.84 20.44
CA LEU A 193 -7.56 -7.21 20.86
C LEU A 193 -8.78 -7.87 21.51
N ALA A 194 -9.46 -7.17 22.41
CA ALA A 194 -10.64 -7.68 23.09
C ALA A 194 -11.81 -7.92 22.11
N ASN A 195 -11.94 -7.10 21.08
CA ASN A 195 -12.95 -7.33 20.04
C ASN A 195 -12.58 -8.49 19.12
N ALA A 196 -11.30 -8.63 18.75
CA ALA A 196 -10.83 -9.72 17.92
C ALA A 196 -11.04 -11.09 18.58
N TYR A 197 -10.98 -11.19 19.91
CA TYR A 197 -11.28 -12.44 20.64
C TYR A 197 -12.76 -12.82 20.69
N LYS A 198 -13.69 -11.93 20.30
CA LYS A 198 -15.14 -12.23 20.30
C LYS A 198 -15.60 -12.96 19.04
N HIS A 199 -14.71 -13.18 18.09
CA HIS A 199 -14.95 -13.80 16.78
C HIS A 199 -14.12 -15.09 16.66
#